data_AF-A0A3M2DBW2-F1
#
_entry.id   AF-A0A3M2DBW2-F1
#
_cell.length_a   1.000
_cell.length_b   1.000
_cell.length_c   1.000
_cell.angle_alpha   90.00
_cell.angle_beta   90.00
_cell.angle_gamma   90.00
#
_symmetry.space_group_name_H-M   'P 1'
#
loop_
_entity.id
_entity.type
_entity.pdbx_description
1 polymer ?
#
loop_
_entity_poly.entity_id
_entity_poly.type
_entity_poly.pdbx_seq_one_letter_code
_entity_poly.pdbx_strand_id
1 'polypeptide(L)'
;MDARATSGEGGIITVTASEALNILGQLSQITAARKRGRGSGTRGASIELNTIQFTLTGGDLVDAQNNRTFLGGTVTIQGPEGSGTEAESIMITGQDGFGNPSKISTATNSQGPGGNIMLHAQQIAVGNGASITASSASQEMRAGSGGDIVLASSGFIFIDEATITSAAQEGTGGNVTFTAQGGIVLANTATVTTKAEGLGNAGDIHFKTAGSIKFADSLVSTLATRADGGNIKLTAVNTIRMINSMLTSSVSGGETTWAATSASIRNSSFCKTAGFWRTPSKGRAGTFP
;
A
#
# COMPACT_ATOMS: atom_id res chain seq x y z
N MET A 1 17.39 17.86 5.34
CA MET A 1 18.37 16.99 6.03
C MET A 1 18.57 15.75 5.16
N ASP A 2 19.77 15.45 4.68
CA ASP A 2 20.08 14.22 3.90
C ASP A 2 20.67 13.20 4.89
N ALA A 3 19.82 12.38 5.51
CA ALA A 3 20.28 11.32 6.41
C ALA A 3 20.60 10.07 5.56
N ARG A 4 21.88 9.87 5.26
CA ARG A 4 22.38 8.70 4.53
C ARG A 4 23.09 7.74 5.48
N ALA A 5 22.45 6.62 5.84
CA ALA A 5 23.13 5.55 6.56
C ALA A 5 23.92 4.68 5.57
N THR A 6 25.25 4.81 5.53
CA THR A 6 26.13 3.94 4.72
C THR A 6 26.83 2.89 5.58
N SER A 7 26.51 1.62 5.27
CA SER A 7 27.22 0.36 5.57
C SER A 7 27.48 -0.02 7.03
N GLY A 8 26.65 -0.95 7.50
CA GLY A 8 26.76 -1.74 8.74
C GLY A 8 25.37 -2.27 9.02
N GLU A 9 25.23 -3.57 9.32
CA GLU A 9 23.97 -4.33 9.54
C GLU A 9 22.66 -3.51 9.55
N GLY A 10 21.93 -3.47 8.41
CA GLY A 10 20.54 -2.99 8.32
C GLY A 10 20.15 -1.86 9.28
N GLY A 11 20.86 -0.72 9.24
CA GLY A 11 20.67 0.37 10.20
C GLY A 11 19.24 0.92 10.21
N ILE A 12 18.82 1.41 11.38
CA ILE A 12 17.55 2.10 11.59
C ILE A 12 17.84 3.61 11.61
N ILE A 13 17.14 4.38 10.79
CA ILE A 13 17.08 5.84 10.89
C ILE A 13 15.88 6.18 11.76
N THR A 14 16.12 6.66 12.98
CA THR A 14 15.07 7.18 13.85
C THR A 14 15.13 8.70 13.87
N VAL A 15 14.02 9.35 13.53
CA VAL A 15 13.84 10.80 13.64
C VAL A 15 12.71 11.05 14.62
N THR A 16 13.03 11.70 15.74
CA THR A 16 12.02 12.12 16.72
C THR A 16 11.90 13.63 16.72
N ALA A 17 10.71 14.15 16.46
CA ALA A 17 10.40 15.57 16.52
C ALA A 17 9.18 15.76 17.43
N SER A 18 9.35 16.53 18.52
CA SER A 18 8.31 16.72 19.55
C SER A 18 7.09 17.51 19.08
N GLU A 19 7.17 18.15 17.92
CA GLU A 19 6.07 18.94 17.35
C GLU A 19 5.82 18.51 15.89
N ALA A 20 6.67 18.93 14.96
CA ALA A 20 6.49 18.62 13.55
C ALA A 20 7.77 18.14 12.89
N LEU A 21 7.64 17.17 12.00
CA LEU A 21 8.65 16.78 11.03
C LEU A 21 8.15 17.14 9.63
N ASN A 22 8.69 18.22 9.09
CA ASN A 22 8.37 18.70 7.75
C ASN A 22 9.54 18.41 6.80
N ILE A 23 9.32 17.50 5.86
CA ILE A 23 10.24 17.26 4.75
C ILE A 23 9.72 18.11 3.60
N LEU A 24 10.39 19.25 3.45
CA LEU A 24 10.10 20.27 2.46
C LEU A 24 11.34 20.46 1.58
N GLY A 25 11.15 20.54 0.28
CA GLY A 25 12.19 20.66 -0.73
C GLY A 25 11.65 20.08 -2.04
N GLN A 26 12.33 20.30 -3.16
CA GLN A 26 11.99 19.58 -4.40
C GLN A 26 12.74 18.24 -4.52
N LEU A 27 13.58 17.90 -3.53
CA LEU A 27 14.57 16.81 -3.57
C LEU A 27 15.09 16.39 -2.17
N SER A 28 14.40 16.76 -1.09
CA SER A 28 14.73 16.27 0.25
C SER A 28 14.42 14.78 0.35
N GLN A 29 15.32 14.02 0.98
CA GLN A 29 15.19 12.58 1.09
C GLN A 29 15.61 12.07 2.47
N ILE A 30 14.87 11.09 2.98
CA ILE A 30 15.32 10.19 4.05
C ILE A 30 15.48 8.83 3.41
N THR A 31 16.71 8.33 3.34
CA THR A 31 16.99 7.05 2.69
C THR A 31 17.75 6.12 3.60
N ALA A 32 17.13 5.00 3.94
CA ALA A 32 17.76 3.88 4.62
C ALA A 32 18.03 2.79 3.58
N ALA A 33 19.30 2.52 3.27
CA ALA A 33 19.64 1.53 2.25
C ALA A 33 20.77 0.59 2.67
N ARG A 34 20.56 -0.73 2.56
CA ARG A 34 21.63 -1.72 2.78
C ARG A 34 22.30 -2.08 1.45
N LYS A 35 23.48 -1.51 1.17
CA LYS A 35 24.20 -1.67 -0.11
C LYS A 35 25.30 -2.77 -0.11
N ARG A 36 26.10 -2.95 0.96
CA ARG A 36 27.18 -3.98 1.04
C ARG A 36 27.49 -4.40 2.48
N GLY A 37 27.68 -5.69 2.72
CA GLY A 37 28.23 -6.24 3.96
C GLY A 37 28.26 -7.78 3.95
N ARG A 38 29.38 -8.39 4.35
CA ARG A 38 29.53 -9.84 4.59
C ARG A 38 28.94 -10.25 5.97
N GLY A 39 27.95 -9.51 6.47
CA GLY A 39 27.35 -9.73 7.79
C GLY A 39 26.05 -10.52 7.68
N SER A 40 25.83 -11.44 8.62
CA SER A 40 24.67 -12.33 8.76
C SER A 40 23.39 -11.63 9.22
N GLY A 41 23.40 -10.31 9.43
CA GLY A 41 22.24 -9.54 9.89
C GLY A 41 21.00 -9.81 9.02
N THR A 42 19.89 -10.17 9.66
CA THR A 42 18.65 -10.67 9.05
C THR A 42 17.65 -9.57 8.68
N ARG A 43 17.90 -8.32 9.10
CA ARG A 43 16.97 -7.18 8.94
C ARG A 43 17.41 -6.21 7.84
N GLY A 44 16.39 -5.65 7.19
CA GLY A 44 16.49 -4.55 6.24
C GLY A 44 16.77 -3.21 6.90
N ALA A 45 17.16 -2.21 6.10
CA ALA A 45 17.31 -0.84 6.60
C ALA A 45 15.93 -0.22 6.89
N SER A 46 15.69 0.27 8.09
CA SER A 46 14.38 0.80 8.51
C SER A 46 14.40 2.30 8.76
N ILE A 47 13.26 2.95 8.60
CA ILE A 47 13.03 4.36 8.92
C ILE A 47 11.89 4.44 9.93
N GLU A 48 12.12 5.11 11.03
CA GLU A 48 11.13 5.37 12.08
C GLU A 48 11.03 6.88 12.30
N LEU A 49 9.87 7.44 12.01
CA LEU A 49 9.58 8.87 12.16
C LEU A 49 8.55 9.04 13.28
N ASN A 50 8.98 9.60 14.40
CA ASN A 50 8.21 9.78 15.61
C ASN A 50 7.89 11.27 15.77
N THR A 51 6.66 11.69 15.49
CA THR A 51 6.27 13.10 15.55
C THR A 51 4.78 13.30 15.79
N ILE A 52 4.39 14.50 16.22
CA ILE A 52 2.96 14.86 16.32
C ILE A 52 2.41 15.15 14.92
N GLN A 53 3.17 15.87 14.09
CA GLN A 53 2.74 16.22 12.72
C GLN A 53 3.83 15.88 11.71
N PHE A 54 3.49 15.06 10.72
CA PHE A 54 4.40 14.73 9.62
C PHE A 54 3.89 15.31 8.30
N THR A 55 4.74 16.06 7.61
CA THR A 55 4.46 16.55 6.25
C THR A 55 5.56 16.13 5.30
N LEU A 56 5.19 15.46 4.19
CA LEU A 56 6.05 15.18 3.05
C LEU A 56 5.46 15.85 1.82
N THR A 57 6.18 16.78 1.19
CA THR A 57 5.65 17.52 0.03
C THR A 57 6.69 17.87 -1.02
N GLY A 58 6.23 18.35 -2.19
CA GLY A 58 7.10 18.93 -3.22
C GLY A 58 7.93 17.92 -4.01
N GLY A 59 7.57 16.63 -4.04
CA GLY A 59 8.34 15.58 -4.70
C GLY A 59 9.38 14.90 -3.79
N ASP A 60 9.39 15.23 -2.51
CA ASP A 60 10.33 14.66 -1.54
C ASP A 60 10.12 13.16 -1.29
N LEU A 61 11.17 12.48 -0.81
CA LEU A 61 11.25 11.02 -0.73
C LEU A 61 11.52 10.50 0.70
N VAL A 62 10.78 9.48 1.13
CA VAL A 62 11.15 8.61 2.26
C VAL A 62 11.29 7.19 1.73
N ASP A 63 12.51 6.66 1.70
CA ASP A 63 12.80 5.41 0.98
C ASP A 63 13.66 4.43 1.78
N ALA A 64 13.10 3.25 2.05
CA ALA A 64 13.78 2.16 2.73
C ALA A 64 14.05 1.00 1.75
N GLN A 65 15.29 0.89 1.28
CA GLN A 65 15.70 -0.07 0.25
C GLN A 65 16.59 -1.19 0.78
N ASN A 66 16.37 -2.41 0.27
CA ASN A 66 17.31 -3.53 0.44
C ASN A 66 17.73 -4.16 -0.88
N ASN A 67 19.04 -4.29 -1.05
CA ASN A 67 19.65 -4.82 -2.28
C ASN A 67 20.30 -6.20 -2.08
N ARG A 68 19.90 -6.95 -1.05
CA ARG A 68 20.41 -8.30 -0.67
C ARG A 68 19.27 -9.15 -0.12
N THR A 69 19.46 -10.48 -0.08
CA THR A 69 18.54 -11.59 0.26
C THR A 69 17.82 -11.54 1.62
N PHE A 70 17.83 -10.41 2.31
CA PHE A 70 17.27 -10.22 3.64
C PHE A 70 15.91 -9.53 3.56
N LEU A 71 15.17 -9.53 4.68
CA LEU A 71 13.85 -8.88 4.81
C LEU A 71 13.90 -7.43 4.33
N GLY A 72 12.82 -6.98 3.67
CA GLY A 72 12.61 -5.60 3.27
C GLY A 72 12.67 -4.58 4.42
N GLY A 73 12.99 -3.33 4.08
CA GLY A 73 13.16 -2.24 5.03
C GLY A 73 11.80 -1.73 5.47
N THR A 74 11.62 -1.38 6.74
CA THR A 74 10.30 -0.89 7.20
C THR A 74 10.30 0.62 7.27
N VAL A 75 9.22 1.27 6.82
CA VAL A 75 8.96 2.68 7.12
C VAL A 75 7.81 2.76 8.11
N THR A 76 8.07 3.33 9.28
CA THR A 76 7.05 3.57 10.30
C THR A 76 6.95 5.07 10.56
N ILE A 77 5.73 5.62 10.50
CA ILE A 77 5.44 7.00 10.90
C ILE A 77 4.36 6.96 11.97
N GLN A 78 4.65 7.51 13.14
CA GLN A 78 3.84 7.35 14.35
C GLN A 78 4.06 8.53 15.31
N GLY A 79 3.38 8.47 16.46
CA GLY A 79 3.46 9.53 17.48
C GLY A 79 4.87 9.72 18.06
N PRO A 80 5.11 10.85 18.75
CA PRO A 80 6.44 11.22 19.25
C PRO A 80 6.97 10.29 20.34
N GLU A 81 6.09 9.56 21.02
CA GLU A 81 6.44 8.56 22.05
C GLU A 81 6.86 7.21 21.47
N GLY A 82 6.79 7.05 20.14
CA GLY A 82 7.27 5.86 19.43
C GLY A 82 6.20 4.78 19.30
N SER A 83 6.66 3.51 19.37
CA SER A 83 5.88 2.34 18.96
C SER A 83 4.49 2.27 19.60
N GLY A 84 3.46 2.23 18.76
CA GLY A 84 2.06 2.10 19.20
C GLY A 84 1.38 3.42 19.55
N THR A 85 2.09 4.54 19.45
CA THR A 85 1.49 5.88 19.58
C THR A 85 1.06 6.41 18.21
N GLU A 86 0.07 7.28 18.19
CA GLU A 86 -0.43 7.88 16.95
C GLU A 86 0.08 9.31 16.83
N ALA A 87 0.52 9.69 15.63
CA ALA A 87 0.68 11.10 15.30
C ALA A 87 -0.70 11.79 15.30
N GLU A 88 -0.74 13.10 15.46
CA GLU A 88 -1.96 13.85 15.23
C GLU A 88 -2.30 13.86 13.73
N SER A 89 -1.31 14.11 12.88
CA SER A 89 -1.50 14.12 11.43
C SER A 89 -0.30 13.61 10.64
N ILE A 90 -0.60 12.88 9.57
CA ILE A 90 0.34 12.51 8.52
C ILE A 90 -0.21 13.05 7.20
N MET A 91 0.53 13.95 6.56
CA MET A 91 0.21 14.54 5.27
C MET A 91 1.31 14.23 4.26
N ILE A 92 0.95 13.58 3.16
CA ILE A 92 1.85 13.27 2.05
C ILE A 92 1.23 13.84 0.79
N THR A 93 1.86 14.84 0.18
CA THR A 93 1.19 15.57 -0.89
C THR A 93 2.09 16.16 -1.97
N GLY A 94 1.59 16.29 -3.19
CA GLY A 94 2.26 17.09 -4.22
C GLY A 94 3.30 16.33 -5.02
N GLN A 95 3.87 17.05 -5.98
CA GLN A 95 4.91 16.61 -6.91
C GLN A 95 5.98 17.71 -7.01
N ASP A 96 7.17 17.37 -7.50
CA ASP A 96 8.19 18.36 -7.86
C ASP A 96 7.83 19.08 -9.19
N GLY A 97 8.70 20.02 -9.60
CA GLY A 97 8.53 20.74 -10.87
C GLY A 97 8.66 19.90 -12.13
N PHE A 98 9.06 18.62 -12.00
CA PHE A 98 9.19 17.65 -13.09
C PHE A 98 8.06 16.60 -13.08
N GLY A 99 7.11 16.69 -12.16
CA GLY A 99 6.01 15.74 -12.00
C GLY A 99 6.39 14.48 -11.22
N ASN A 100 7.54 14.44 -10.55
CA ASN A 100 7.88 13.34 -9.66
C ASN A 100 7.07 13.46 -8.36
N PRO A 101 6.37 12.40 -7.93
CA PRO A 101 5.50 12.48 -6.78
C PRO A 101 6.27 12.48 -5.46
N SER A 102 5.73 13.18 -4.45
CA SER A 102 6.14 12.94 -3.07
C SER A 102 5.86 11.49 -2.72
N LYS A 103 6.90 10.78 -2.26
CA LYS A 103 6.87 9.32 -2.23
C LYS A 103 7.37 8.75 -0.93
N ILE A 104 6.59 7.84 -0.35
CA ILE A 104 7.07 6.90 0.65
C ILE A 104 7.25 5.54 -0.03
N SER A 105 8.44 4.96 0.05
CA SER A 105 8.69 3.66 -0.52
C SER A 105 9.51 2.72 0.33
N THR A 106 9.20 1.44 0.13
CA THR A 106 10.02 0.33 0.54
C THR A 106 10.25 -0.57 -0.68
N ALA A 107 11.48 -1.02 -0.86
CA ALA A 107 11.82 -1.88 -1.99
C ALA A 107 12.84 -2.94 -1.60
N THR A 108 12.60 -4.17 -2.05
CA THR A 108 13.57 -5.26 -1.98
C THR A 108 13.93 -5.74 -3.38
N ASN A 109 15.21 -5.73 -3.73
CA ASN A 109 15.73 -6.16 -5.04
C ASN A 109 16.33 -7.59 -4.98
N SER A 110 15.84 -8.47 -4.11
CA SER A 110 16.41 -9.80 -3.86
C SER A 110 15.34 -10.82 -3.48
N GLN A 111 15.72 -12.08 -3.27
CA GLN A 111 14.83 -13.15 -2.81
C GLN A 111 14.08 -12.86 -1.49
N GLY A 112 14.48 -11.85 -0.71
CA GLY A 112 13.73 -11.46 0.50
C GLY A 112 12.38 -10.80 0.19
N PRO A 113 11.42 -10.82 1.13
CA PRO A 113 10.16 -10.09 0.96
C PRO A 113 10.38 -8.57 0.89
N GLY A 114 9.43 -7.87 0.27
CA GLY A 114 9.32 -6.42 0.25
C GLY A 114 9.21 -5.85 1.67
N GLY A 115 9.56 -4.57 1.80
CA GLY A 115 9.53 -3.89 3.07
C GLY A 115 8.15 -3.36 3.43
N ASN A 116 7.80 -3.27 4.71
CA ASN A 116 6.47 -2.83 5.11
C ASN A 116 6.40 -1.32 5.37
N ILE A 117 5.25 -0.71 5.05
CA ILE A 117 4.98 0.69 5.35
C ILE A 117 3.84 0.75 6.36
N MET A 118 4.03 1.47 7.47
CA MET A 118 3.07 1.58 8.54
C MET A 118 2.89 3.04 8.95
N LEU A 119 1.68 3.57 8.76
CA LEU A 119 1.32 4.96 9.09
C LEU A 119 0.25 4.96 10.18
N HIS A 120 0.57 5.55 11.34
CA HIS A 120 -0.28 5.58 12.53
C HIS A 120 -0.56 7.02 12.94
N ALA A 121 -1.76 7.52 12.67
CA ALA A 121 -2.14 8.89 13.01
C ALA A 121 -3.64 9.09 13.18
N GLN A 122 -4.05 10.09 13.97
CA GLN A 122 -5.45 10.48 14.07
C GLN A 122 -6.02 10.92 12.72
N GLN A 123 -5.22 11.55 11.86
CA GLN A 123 -5.61 11.88 10.49
C GLN A 123 -4.49 11.48 9.52
N ILE A 124 -4.83 10.76 8.46
CA ILE A 124 -3.90 10.45 7.36
C ILE A 124 -4.46 11.03 6.06
N ALA A 125 -3.69 11.90 5.42
CA ALA A 125 -4.01 12.48 4.12
C ALA A 125 -2.90 12.20 3.12
N VAL A 126 -3.25 11.59 1.98
CA VAL A 126 -2.33 11.35 0.86
C VAL A 126 -2.98 11.94 -0.38
N GLY A 127 -2.34 12.91 -1.03
CA GLY A 127 -2.98 13.49 -2.21
C GLY A 127 -2.15 14.34 -3.15
N ASN A 128 -2.80 14.97 -4.12
CA ASN A 128 -2.18 15.83 -5.14
C ASN A 128 -1.00 15.13 -5.87
N GLY A 129 -1.22 13.92 -6.37
CA GLY A 129 -0.23 13.15 -7.11
C GLY A 129 0.75 12.34 -6.27
N ALA A 130 0.68 12.38 -4.93
CA ALA A 130 1.56 11.64 -4.05
C ALA A 130 1.47 10.10 -4.20
N SER A 131 2.52 9.39 -3.78
CA SER A 131 2.61 7.93 -3.90
C SER A 131 3.11 7.22 -2.64
N ILE A 132 2.51 6.07 -2.31
CA ILE A 132 3.02 5.13 -1.31
C ILE A 132 3.24 3.78 -1.98
N THR A 133 4.45 3.23 -1.90
CA THR A 133 4.81 2.01 -2.65
C THR A 133 5.61 1.02 -1.82
N ALA A 134 5.10 -0.18 -1.65
CA ALA A 134 5.82 -1.28 -0.99
C ALA A 134 6.04 -2.43 -1.97
N SER A 135 7.29 -2.67 -2.38
CA SER A 135 7.56 -3.55 -3.51
C SER A 135 8.66 -4.59 -3.29
N SER A 136 8.48 -5.75 -3.91
CA SER A 136 9.53 -6.73 -4.17
C SER A 136 9.82 -6.75 -5.67
N ALA A 137 10.98 -6.23 -6.05
CA ALA A 137 11.40 -6.08 -7.43
C ALA A 137 12.29 -7.24 -7.92
N SER A 138 12.43 -8.31 -7.12
CA SER A 138 13.22 -9.48 -7.51
C SER A 138 12.53 -10.29 -8.60
N GLN A 139 13.29 -10.57 -9.65
CA GLN A 139 12.89 -11.44 -10.77
C GLN A 139 13.34 -12.89 -10.57
N GLU A 140 13.80 -13.23 -9.36
CA GLU A 140 14.25 -14.59 -9.07
C GLU A 140 13.04 -15.51 -8.83
N MET A 141 13.13 -16.77 -9.23
CA MET A 141 12.04 -17.76 -9.08
C MET A 141 11.62 -18.00 -7.61
N ARG A 142 12.41 -17.50 -6.65
CA ARG A 142 12.13 -17.50 -5.21
C ARG A 142 12.06 -16.09 -4.63
N ALA A 143 11.63 -15.12 -5.42
CA ALA A 143 11.39 -13.76 -4.94
C ALA A 143 10.39 -13.78 -3.78
N GLY A 144 10.69 -12.98 -2.75
CA GLY A 144 9.76 -12.81 -1.64
C GLY A 144 8.54 -11.99 -2.07
N SER A 145 7.49 -12.09 -1.26
CA SER A 145 6.25 -11.33 -1.46
C SER A 145 6.48 -9.82 -1.47
N GLY A 146 5.55 -9.05 -2.04
CA GLY A 146 5.49 -7.60 -1.90
C GLY A 146 5.35 -7.19 -0.44
N GLY A 147 5.67 -5.94 -0.14
CA GLY A 147 5.58 -5.43 1.23
C GLY A 147 4.15 -5.03 1.60
N ASP A 148 3.77 -5.21 2.86
CA ASP A 148 2.44 -4.79 3.34
C ASP A 148 2.41 -3.28 3.59
N ILE A 149 1.27 -2.66 3.29
CA ILE A 149 1.01 -1.24 3.57
C ILE A 149 -0.17 -1.17 4.56
N VAL A 150 0.07 -0.54 5.70
CA VAL A 150 -0.93 -0.36 6.76
C VAL A 150 -1.11 1.12 7.04
N LEU A 151 -2.34 1.61 6.88
CA LEU A 151 -2.78 2.94 7.28
C LEU A 151 -3.78 2.76 8.42
N ALA A 152 -3.36 3.12 9.62
CA ALA A 152 -4.15 3.01 10.84
C ALA A 152 -4.45 4.40 11.39
N SER A 153 -5.73 4.68 11.60
CA SER A 153 -6.21 5.97 12.06
C SER A 153 -7.34 5.88 13.07
N SER A 154 -7.23 6.62 14.16
CA SER A 154 -8.34 6.83 15.10
C SER A 154 -9.34 7.88 14.60
N GLY A 155 -9.07 8.57 13.49
CA GLY A 155 -9.98 9.50 12.84
C GLY A 155 -10.23 9.11 11.39
N PHE A 156 -9.76 9.91 10.42
CA PHE A 156 -10.05 9.69 9.01
C PHE A 156 -8.81 9.40 8.17
N ILE A 157 -9.03 8.64 7.10
CA ILE A 157 -8.06 8.45 6.02
C ILE A 157 -8.63 9.06 4.73
N PHE A 158 -7.88 10.00 4.15
CA PHE A 158 -8.22 10.67 2.89
C PHE A 158 -7.14 10.39 1.84
N ILE A 159 -7.52 9.74 0.74
CA ILE A 159 -6.67 9.51 -0.42
C ILE A 159 -7.27 10.27 -1.61
N ASP A 160 -6.55 11.24 -2.15
CA ASP A 160 -7.10 12.18 -3.14
C ASP A 160 -6.11 12.44 -4.27
N GLU A 161 -6.39 11.97 -5.49
CA GLU A 161 -5.41 12.05 -6.60
C GLU A 161 -4.07 11.40 -6.24
N ALA A 162 -4.06 10.34 -5.43
CA ALA A 162 -2.85 9.66 -4.99
C ALA A 162 -2.84 8.16 -5.35
N THR A 163 -1.64 7.59 -5.37
CA THR A 163 -1.44 6.17 -5.68
C THR A 163 -0.87 5.42 -4.48
N ILE A 164 -1.51 4.32 -4.10
CA ILE A 164 -0.99 3.37 -3.10
C ILE A 164 -0.82 2.02 -3.80
N THR A 165 0.38 1.46 -3.76
CA THR A 165 0.68 0.22 -4.47
C THR A 165 1.53 -0.73 -3.63
N SER A 166 1.05 -1.96 -3.44
CA SER A 166 1.89 -3.07 -3.02
C SER A 166 2.12 -4.02 -4.20
N ALA A 167 3.37 -4.31 -4.53
CA ALA A 167 3.67 -5.09 -5.74
C ALA A 167 4.79 -6.12 -5.53
N ALA A 168 4.68 -7.22 -6.24
CA ALA A 168 5.74 -8.21 -6.37
C ALA A 168 5.96 -8.55 -7.85
N GLN A 169 7.23 -8.62 -8.25
CA GLN A 169 7.64 -9.09 -9.57
C GLN A 169 7.34 -10.59 -9.70
N GLU A 170 8.11 -11.48 -9.05
CA GLU A 170 7.85 -12.93 -9.15
C GLU A 170 7.06 -13.51 -7.97
N GLY A 171 7.10 -12.85 -6.81
CA GLY A 171 6.43 -13.29 -5.58
C GLY A 171 4.93 -12.94 -5.51
N THR A 172 4.30 -13.27 -4.38
CA THR A 172 2.92 -12.87 -4.07
C THR A 172 2.84 -11.36 -3.79
N GLY A 173 1.84 -10.65 -4.30
CA GLY A 173 1.62 -9.24 -3.96
C GLY A 173 1.42 -9.04 -2.45
N GLY A 174 1.91 -7.95 -1.88
CA GLY A 174 1.63 -7.63 -0.47
C GLY A 174 0.22 -7.08 -0.29
N ASN A 175 -0.24 -7.02 0.96
CA ASN A 175 -1.57 -6.56 1.30
C ASN A 175 -1.60 -5.05 1.55
N VAL A 176 -2.75 -4.43 1.32
CA VAL A 176 -3.00 -3.04 1.72
C VAL A 176 -4.18 -3.00 2.68
N THR A 177 -3.96 -2.49 3.89
CA THR A 177 -4.97 -2.41 4.94
C THR A 177 -5.20 -0.97 5.38
N PHE A 178 -6.45 -0.53 5.33
CA PHE A 178 -6.92 0.74 5.85
C PHE A 178 -7.81 0.47 7.06
N THR A 179 -7.45 1.00 8.22
CA THR A 179 -8.29 0.97 9.42
C THR A 179 -8.51 2.39 9.91
N ALA A 180 -9.77 2.85 9.94
CA ALA A 180 -10.12 4.19 10.40
C ALA A 180 -11.33 4.15 11.35
N GLN A 181 -11.35 4.88 12.47
CA GLN A 181 -12.59 4.94 13.28
C GLN A 181 -13.63 5.91 12.69
N GLY A 182 -13.20 7.06 12.16
CA GLY A 182 -14.07 8.11 11.62
C GLY A 182 -14.57 7.83 10.20
N GLY A 183 -13.70 7.40 9.28
CA GLY A 183 -14.10 7.09 7.90
C GLY A 183 -12.93 6.99 6.93
N ILE A 184 -13.20 6.46 5.74
CA ILE A 184 -12.21 6.32 4.67
C ILE A 184 -12.78 6.92 3.39
N VAL A 185 -12.02 7.81 2.76
CA VAL A 185 -12.41 8.49 1.52
C VAL A 185 -11.32 8.32 0.48
N LEU A 186 -11.68 7.79 -0.70
CA LEU A 186 -10.87 7.84 -1.91
C LEU A 186 -11.59 8.77 -2.91
N ALA A 187 -10.86 9.72 -3.48
CA ALA A 187 -11.41 10.74 -4.38
C ALA A 187 -10.47 11.06 -5.55
N ASN A 188 -11.03 11.70 -6.59
CA ASN A 188 -10.31 12.35 -7.69
C ASN A 188 -9.19 11.50 -8.30
N THR A 189 -9.51 10.34 -8.87
CA THR A 189 -8.56 9.40 -9.49
C THR A 189 -7.60 8.68 -8.52
N ALA A 190 -7.88 8.74 -7.21
CA ALA A 190 -7.16 7.93 -6.23
C ALA A 190 -7.16 6.45 -6.63
N THR A 191 -5.97 5.86 -6.59
CA THR A 191 -5.72 4.48 -7.01
C THR A 191 -5.06 3.68 -5.90
N VAL A 192 -5.67 2.56 -5.53
CA VAL A 192 -5.10 1.58 -4.58
C VAL A 192 -4.96 0.26 -5.28
N THR A 193 -3.75 -0.32 -5.30
CA THR A 193 -3.48 -1.54 -6.05
C THR A 193 -2.60 -2.53 -5.29
N THR A 194 -2.94 -3.81 -5.37
CA THR A 194 -2.00 -4.90 -5.11
C THR A 194 -1.71 -5.63 -6.42
N LYS A 195 -0.44 -5.96 -6.68
CA LYS A 195 -0.02 -6.57 -7.95
C LYS A 195 0.95 -7.72 -7.76
N ALA A 196 0.75 -8.79 -8.52
CA ALA A 196 1.74 -9.84 -8.75
C ALA A 196 1.96 -10.02 -10.26
N GLU A 197 3.17 -9.75 -10.73
CA GLU A 197 3.50 -9.78 -12.17
C GLU A 197 3.86 -11.18 -12.67
N GLY A 198 4.41 -12.03 -11.81
CA GLY A 198 4.88 -13.36 -12.12
C GLY A 198 3.87 -14.44 -11.74
N LEU A 199 4.37 -15.49 -11.08
CA LEU A 199 3.59 -16.67 -10.73
C LEU A 199 2.87 -16.57 -9.37
N GLY A 200 3.14 -15.51 -8.59
CA GLY A 200 2.50 -15.29 -7.30
C GLY A 200 1.05 -14.80 -7.41
N ASN A 201 0.28 -15.02 -6.34
CA ASN A 201 -1.06 -14.46 -6.18
C ASN A 201 -0.99 -12.95 -5.94
N ALA A 202 -2.02 -12.20 -6.33
CA ALA A 202 -2.13 -10.81 -5.87
C ALA A 202 -2.42 -10.79 -4.36
N GLY A 203 -1.99 -9.72 -3.69
CA GLY A 203 -2.34 -9.49 -2.29
C GLY A 203 -3.79 -9.02 -2.14
N ASP A 204 -4.27 -8.97 -0.90
CA ASP A 204 -5.61 -8.49 -0.58
C ASP A 204 -5.63 -6.99 -0.25
N ILE A 205 -6.76 -6.35 -0.52
CA ILE A 205 -7.05 -4.98 -0.08
C ILE A 205 -8.20 -5.00 0.92
N HIS A 206 -7.94 -4.46 2.11
CA HIS A 206 -8.87 -4.45 3.22
C HIS A 206 -9.17 -3.01 3.66
N PHE A 207 -10.43 -2.61 3.61
CA PHE A 207 -10.92 -1.36 4.20
C PHE A 207 -11.82 -1.68 5.39
N LYS A 208 -11.47 -1.16 6.57
CA LYS A 208 -12.24 -1.34 7.80
C LYS A 208 -12.46 0.00 8.47
N THR A 209 -13.72 0.35 8.73
CA THR A 209 -14.03 1.55 9.48
C THR A 209 -15.28 1.43 10.35
N ALA A 210 -15.28 2.13 11.49
CA ALA A 210 -16.48 2.36 12.29
C ALA A 210 -17.35 3.50 11.75
N GLY A 211 -16.86 4.24 10.75
CA GLY A 211 -17.61 5.26 10.03
C GLY A 211 -18.12 4.79 8.67
N SER A 212 -17.97 5.66 7.67
CA SER A 212 -18.35 5.37 6.28
C SER A 212 -17.13 5.22 5.36
N ILE A 213 -17.29 4.43 4.31
CA ILE A 213 -16.36 4.34 3.17
C ILE A 213 -16.98 5.09 2.00
N LYS A 214 -16.26 6.06 1.44
CA LYS A 214 -16.70 6.80 0.24
C LYS A 214 -15.63 6.72 -0.84
N PHE A 215 -16.00 6.17 -1.99
CA PHE A 215 -15.19 6.23 -3.21
C PHE A 215 -15.86 7.17 -4.21
N ALA A 216 -15.10 8.13 -4.75
CA ALA A 216 -15.53 9.03 -5.81
C ALA A 216 -14.46 9.07 -6.90
N ASP A 217 -14.82 8.70 -8.13
CA ASP A 217 -13.93 8.71 -9.29
C ASP A 217 -12.59 7.98 -9.02
N SER A 218 -12.64 6.84 -8.31
CA SER A 218 -11.45 6.14 -7.79
C SER A 218 -11.34 4.70 -8.27
N LEU A 219 -10.13 4.14 -8.22
CA LEU A 219 -9.84 2.75 -8.58
C LEU A 219 -9.24 1.99 -7.39
N VAL A 220 -9.80 0.82 -7.10
CA VAL A 220 -9.21 -0.15 -6.18
C VAL A 220 -9.10 -1.49 -6.93
N SER A 221 -7.89 -2.02 -7.04
CA SER A 221 -7.62 -3.18 -7.87
C SER A 221 -6.68 -4.19 -7.21
N THR A 222 -7.00 -5.47 -7.30
CA THR A 222 -6.04 -6.55 -7.06
C THR A 222 -5.80 -7.26 -8.39
N LEU A 223 -4.53 -7.46 -8.75
CA LEU A 223 -4.16 -7.97 -10.07
C LEU A 223 -3.06 -9.02 -9.96
N ALA A 224 -3.35 -10.23 -10.41
CA ALA A 224 -2.34 -11.26 -10.66
C ALA A 224 -2.20 -11.46 -12.16
N THR A 225 -0.99 -11.79 -12.62
CA THR A 225 -0.81 -12.09 -14.04
C THR A 225 -1.17 -13.54 -14.34
N ARG A 226 -0.75 -14.50 -13.51
CA ARG A 226 -0.87 -15.93 -13.81
C ARG A 226 -1.49 -16.78 -12.68
N ALA A 227 -1.90 -16.16 -11.57
CA ALA A 227 -2.36 -16.84 -10.37
C ALA A 227 -3.62 -16.17 -9.79
N ASP A 228 -3.96 -16.39 -8.52
CA ASP A 228 -5.20 -15.85 -7.93
C ASP A 228 -5.17 -14.32 -7.84
N GLY A 229 -6.24 -13.67 -8.29
CA GLY A 229 -6.34 -12.21 -8.39
C GLY A 229 -6.42 -11.45 -7.06
N GLY A 230 -6.40 -12.10 -5.90
CA GLY A 230 -6.52 -11.48 -4.57
C GLY A 230 -7.94 -11.02 -4.23
N ASN A 231 -8.21 -10.62 -2.99
CA ASN A 231 -9.54 -10.21 -2.53
C ASN A 231 -9.60 -8.73 -2.18
N ILE A 232 -10.77 -8.12 -2.41
CA ILE A 232 -11.09 -6.79 -1.91
C ILE A 232 -12.24 -6.92 -0.91
N LYS A 233 -12.02 -6.44 0.31
CA LYS A 233 -13.01 -6.48 1.39
C LYS A 233 -13.24 -5.09 1.96
N LEU A 234 -14.52 -4.70 1.99
CA LEU A 234 -14.98 -3.45 2.58
C LEU A 234 -15.84 -3.74 3.80
N THR A 235 -15.50 -3.15 4.94
CA THR A 235 -16.26 -3.24 6.18
C THR A 235 -16.47 -1.83 6.73
N ALA A 236 -17.71 -1.37 6.72
CA ALA A 236 -18.11 -0.10 7.31
C ALA A 236 -19.31 -0.33 8.23
N VAL A 237 -19.34 0.35 9.37
CA VAL A 237 -20.50 0.32 10.27
C VAL A 237 -21.64 1.17 9.72
N ASN A 238 -21.33 2.34 9.14
CA ASN A 238 -22.33 3.29 8.66
C ASN A 238 -22.71 3.01 7.20
N THR A 239 -21.95 3.55 6.24
CA THR A 239 -22.29 3.43 4.82
C THR A 239 -21.08 3.11 3.96
N ILE A 240 -21.32 2.43 2.84
CA ILE A 240 -20.35 2.29 1.75
C ILE A 240 -20.99 2.95 0.52
N ARG A 241 -20.38 4.05 0.05
CA ARG A 241 -20.85 4.81 -1.11
C ARG A 241 -19.78 4.82 -2.20
N MET A 242 -20.19 4.50 -3.43
CA MET A 242 -19.32 4.54 -4.61
C MET A 242 -19.96 5.43 -5.68
N ILE A 243 -19.21 6.39 -6.21
CA ILE A 243 -19.61 7.26 -7.31
C ILE A 243 -18.53 7.13 -8.37
N ASN A 244 -18.87 6.71 -9.59
CA ASN A 244 -17.94 6.57 -10.71
C ASN A 244 -16.63 5.83 -10.35
N SER A 245 -16.70 4.87 -9.43
CA SER A 245 -15.52 4.20 -8.88
C SER A 245 -15.55 2.73 -9.23
N MET A 246 -14.37 2.12 -9.37
CA MET A 246 -14.21 0.72 -9.74
C MET A 246 -13.49 -0.06 -8.65
N LEU A 247 -14.04 -1.23 -8.32
CA LEU A 247 -13.42 -2.27 -7.50
C LEU A 247 -13.23 -3.49 -8.39
N THR A 248 -12.00 -3.95 -8.58
CA THR A 248 -11.74 -5.10 -9.44
C THR A 248 -10.72 -6.04 -8.81
N SER A 249 -10.98 -7.34 -8.94
CA SER A 249 -9.99 -8.35 -8.68
C SER A 249 -9.91 -9.25 -9.91
N SER A 250 -8.72 -9.40 -10.46
CA SER A 250 -8.56 -10.01 -11.78
C SER A 250 -7.26 -10.75 -11.97
N VAL A 251 -7.29 -11.65 -12.95
CA VAL A 251 -6.13 -12.40 -13.43
C VAL A 251 -5.92 -12.05 -14.91
N SER A 252 -4.75 -11.51 -15.27
CA SER A 252 -4.51 -10.98 -16.63
C SER A 252 -4.19 -12.05 -17.68
N GLY A 253 -3.72 -13.24 -17.29
CA GLY A 253 -3.04 -14.19 -18.18
C GLY A 253 -3.68 -15.58 -18.31
N GLY A 254 -4.95 -15.76 -17.97
CA GLY A 254 -5.63 -17.06 -18.06
C GLY A 254 -6.59 -17.16 -19.24
N GLU A 255 -6.15 -17.75 -20.36
CA GLU A 255 -7.08 -18.47 -21.23
C GLU A 255 -7.60 -19.70 -20.44
N THR A 256 -8.87 -19.64 -20.06
CA THR A 256 -9.67 -20.71 -19.43
C THR A 256 -9.24 -21.23 -18.03
N THR A 257 -10.22 -21.18 -17.11
CA THR A 257 -10.30 -21.90 -15.82
C THR A 257 -9.31 -21.53 -14.71
N TRP A 258 -9.60 -20.50 -13.91
CA TRP A 258 -9.54 -20.54 -12.43
C TRP A 258 -10.53 -19.52 -11.84
N ALA A 259 -10.96 -19.76 -10.61
CA ALA A 259 -12.25 -19.38 -10.03
C ALA A 259 -12.54 -17.87 -9.98
N ALA A 260 -13.84 -17.55 -10.03
CA ALA A 260 -14.39 -16.22 -9.84
C ALA A 260 -13.91 -15.61 -8.52
N THR A 261 -13.25 -14.45 -8.59
CA THR A 261 -12.87 -13.71 -7.40
C THR A 261 -14.08 -13.11 -6.70
N SER A 262 -14.08 -13.12 -5.37
CA SER A 262 -15.13 -12.49 -4.56
C SER A 262 -14.71 -11.10 -4.10
N ALA A 263 -15.37 -10.06 -4.61
CA ALA A 263 -15.46 -8.79 -3.90
C ALA A 263 -16.57 -8.92 -2.84
N SER A 264 -16.20 -8.92 -1.55
CA SER A 264 -17.17 -8.99 -0.45
C SER A 264 -17.40 -7.62 0.14
N ILE A 265 -18.60 -7.08 -0.08
CA ILE A 265 -19.07 -5.84 0.54
C ILE A 265 -19.98 -6.25 1.70
N ARG A 266 -19.55 -6.01 2.94
CA ARG A 266 -20.43 -6.13 4.11
C ARG A 266 -20.70 -4.74 4.67
N ASN A 267 -21.96 -4.33 4.57
CA ASN A 267 -22.47 -3.10 5.16
C ASN A 267 -23.64 -3.47 6.09
N SER A 268 -23.63 -3.01 7.34
CA SER A 268 -24.74 -3.18 8.29
C SER A 268 -25.95 -2.30 7.97
N SER A 269 -25.89 -1.45 6.95
CA SER A 269 -26.98 -0.54 6.58
C SER A 269 -27.10 -0.37 5.06
N PHE A 270 -27.94 -1.22 4.43
CA PHE A 270 -28.44 -1.14 3.04
C PHE A 270 -27.41 -0.95 1.89
N CYS A 271 -27.29 -1.96 1.03
CA CYS A 271 -26.59 -1.89 -0.26
C CYS A 271 -27.62 -1.81 -1.41
N LYS A 272 -27.70 -0.67 -2.14
CA LYS A 272 -28.27 -0.64 -3.49
C LYS A 272 -27.11 -0.70 -4.48
N THR A 273 -26.78 -1.90 -4.95
CA THR A 273 -25.94 -2.09 -6.14
C THR A 273 -26.82 -1.98 -7.37
N ALA A 274 -26.58 -0.97 -8.21
CA ALA A 274 -27.15 -0.90 -9.54
C ALA A 274 -26.19 -1.59 -10.53
N GLY A 275 -26.68 -2.63 -11.21
CA GLY A 275 -26.24 -2.97 -12.56
C GLY A 275 -25.27 -4.15 -12.74
N PHE A 276 -25.81 -5.22 -13.34
CA PHE A 276 -25.15 -6.18 -14.22
C PHE A 276 -24.29 -7.31 -13.61
N TRP A 277 -24.96 -8.28 -13.00
CA TRP A 277 -24.46 -9.66 -12.95
C TRP A 277 -24.92 -10.39 -14.23
N ARG A 278 -24.01 -10.64 -15.17
CA ARG A 278 -24.22 -11.68 -16.20
C ARG A 278 -23.72 -13.00 -15.65
N THR A 279 -24.64 -13.92 -15.38
CA THR A 279 -24.31 -15.32 -15.13
C THR A 279 -23.98 -16.01 -16.47
N PRO A 280 -22.88 -16.77 -16.59
CA PRO A 280 -22.73 -17.69 -17.70
C PRO A 280 -23.67 -18.89 -17.48
N SER A 281 -24.50 -19.18 -18.47
CA SER A 281 -25.39 -20.33 -18.51
C SER A 281 -24.60 -21.65 -18.45
N LYS A 282 -24.99 -22.55 -17.54
CA LYS A 282 -24.50 -23.94 -17.53
C LYS A 282 -24.92 -24.67 -18.81
N GLY A 283 -23.98 -24.87 -19.73
CA GLY A 283 -24.13 -25.85 -20.80
C GLY A 283 -24.04 -27.26 -20.22
N ARG A 284 -25.15 -28.00 -20.27
CA ARG A 284 -25.21 -29.45 -20.06
C ARG A 284 -24.32 -30.15 -21.09
N ALA A 285 -23.26 -30.82 -20.67
CA ALA A 285 -22.63 -31.85 -21.48
C ALA A 285 -23.53 -33.09 -21.44
N GLY A 286 -24.24 -33.35 -22.53
CA GLY A 286 -24.92 -34.61 -22.80
C GLY A 286 -23.92 -35.67 -23.27
N THR A 287 -24.17 -36.89 -22.85
CA THR A 287 -23.46 -38.15 -23.17
C THR A 287 -23.52 -38.51 -24.65
N PHE A 288 -22.38 -39.05 -25.14
CA PHE A 288 -22.08 -40.05 -26.20
C PHE A 288 -23.15 -40.43 -27.27
N PRO A 289 -22.69 -40.79 -28.47
CA PRO A 289 -22.18 -42.16 -28.73
C PRO A 289 -20.68 -42.23 -28.97
#